data_AF-T2G7Y2-F1
#
_entry.id   AF-T2G7Y2-F1
#
_cell.length_a   1.000
_cell.length_b   1.000
_cell.length_c   1.000
_cell.angle_alpha   90.00
_cell.angle_beta   90.00
_cell.angle_gamma   90.00
#
_symmetry.space_group_name_H-M   'P 1'
#
loop_
_entity.id
_entity.type
_entity.pdbx_description
1 polymer ?
#
loop_
_entity_poly.entity_id
_entity_poly.type
_entity_poly.pdbx_seq_one_letter_code
_entity_poly.pdbx_strand_id
1 'polypeptide(L)' 'MQHREEKQERDRLLAAARMVDRQASADPAMGVPVDPDVADCMGAFVEDAVALEDLDDSDEVMSEEGGDHGES' A
#
# COMPACT_ATOMS: atom_id res chain seq x y z
N MET A 1 22.37 -24.72 -7.05
CA MET A 1 21.54 -25.11 -5.89
C MET A 1 20.66 -23.97 -5.35
N GLN A 2 20.67 -22.78 -5.97
CA GLN A 2 20.14 -21.54 -5.38
C GLN A 2 18.59 -21.47 -5.30
N HIS A 3 17.88 -22.05 -6.26
CA HIS A 3 16.39 -22.03 -6.31
C HIS A 3 15.67 -22.67 -5.10
N ARG A 4 16.33 -23.54 -4.33
CA ARG A 4 15.71 -24.24 -3.19
C ARG A 4 15.79 -23.43 -1.90
N GLU A 5 16.76 -22.53 -1.80
CA GLU A 5 16.96 -21.67 -0.62
C GLU A 5 16.01 -20.47 -0.68
N GLU A 6 15.86 -19.82 -1.83
CA GLU A 6 14.88 -18.73 -2.02
C GLU A 6 13.44 -19.17 -1.72
N LYS A 7 13.06 -20.38 -2.14
CA LYS A 7 11.72 -20.91 -1.87
C LYS A 7 11.50 -21.10 -0.36
N GLN A 8 12.49 -21.64 0.35
CA GLN A 8 12.39 -21.83 1.80
C GLN A 8 12.33 -20.51 2.54
N GLU A 9 13.10 -19.52 2.10
CA GLU A 9 13.10 -18.19 2.71
C GLU A 9 11.77 -17.48 2.49
N ARG A 10 11.25 -17.48 1.27
CA ARG A 10 9.92 -16.97 0.96
C ARG A 10 8.83 -17.65 1.79
N ASP A 11 8.89 -18.97 1.94
CA ASP A 11 7.91 -19.70 2.73
C ASP A 11 7.97 -19.33 4.23
N ARG A 12 9.16 -18.99 4.76
CA ARG A 12 9.33 -18.42 6.12
C ARG A 12 8.76 -17.01 6.24
N LEU A 13 9.09 -16.13 5.29
CA LEU A 13 8.60 -14.74 5.27
C LEU A 13 7.06 -14.71 5.20
N LEU A 14 6.46 -15.58 4.38
CA LEU A 14 5.00 -15.73 4.30
C LEU A 14 4.38 -16.24 5.61
N ALA A 15 5.04 -17.14 6.32
CA ALA A 15 4.57 -17.61 7.62
C ALA A 15 4.59 -16.49 8.67
N ALA A 16 5.66 -15.69 8.69
CA ALA A 16 5.78 -14.52 9.55
C ALA A 16 4.73 -13.45 9.21
N ALA A 17 4.57 -13.11 7.93
CA ALA A 17 3.56 -12.15 7.45
C ALA A 17 2.14 -12.52 7.91
N ARG A 18 1.78 -13.81 7.84
CA ARG A 18 0.47 -14.30 8.34
C ARG A 18 0.30 -14.16 9.85
N MET A 19 1.38 -14.24 10.61
CA MET A 19 1.32 -14.05 12.07
C MET A 19 1.13 -12.56 12.41
N VAL A 20 1.81 -11.67 11.68
CA VAL A 20 1.64 -10.22 11.80
C VAL A 20 0.20 -9.84 11.45
N ASP A 21 -0.32 -10.31 10.32
CA ASP A 21 -1.70 -10.06 9.87
C ASP A 21 -2.74 -10.44 10.92
N ARG A 22 -2.58 -11.61 11.56
CA ARG A 22 -3.47 -12.03 12.66
C ARG A 22 -3.38 -11.13 13.89
N GLN A 23 -2.18 -10.68 14.24
CA GLN A 23 -1.97 -9.81 15.39
C GLN A 23 -2.56 -8.42 15.14
N ALA A 24 -2.28 -7.84 13.96
CA ALA A 24 -2.83 -6.55 13.54
C ALA A 24 -4.36 -6.60 13.39
N SER A 25 -4.92 -7.72 12.94
CA SER A 25 -6.37 -7.90 12.85
C SER A 25 -7.04 -8.04 14.23
N ALA A 26 -6.34 -8.60 15.21
CA ALA A 26 -6.86 -8.77 16.57
C ALA A 26 -6.85 -7.46 17.36
N ASP A 27 -5.81 -6.64 17.19
CA ASP A 27 -5.73 -5.29 17.75
C ASP A 27 -5.05 -4.33 16.75
N PRO A 28 -5.84 -3.64 15.91
CA PRO A 28 -5.32 -2.74 14.90
C PRO A 28 -4.60 -1.50 15.46
N ALA A 29 -4.87 -1.15 16.72
CA ALA A 29 -4.23 -0.02 17.39
C ALA A 29 -2.89 -0.41 18.03
N MET A 30 -2.64 -1.71 18.22
CA MET A 30 -1.39 -2.22 18.73
C MET A 30 -0.37 -2.32 17.59
N GLY A 31 0.63 -1.43 17.61
CA GLY A 31 1.75 -1.53 16.69
C GLY A 31 2.46 -2.87 16.83
N VAL A 32 2.56 -3.63 15.73
CA VAL A 32 3.26 -4.91 15.69
C VAL A 32 4.71 -4.65 15.25
N PRO A 33 5.73 -5.00 16.04
CA PRO A 33 7.11 -4.96 15.57
C PRO A 33 7.29 -6.07 14.52
N VAL A 34 7.61 -5.68 13.29
CA VAL A 34 7.82 -6.59 12.16
C VAL A 34 9.28 -6.50 11.71
N ASP A 35 9.85 -7.64 11.33
CA ASP A 35 11.18 -7.71 10.72
C ASP A 35 11.18 -6.99 9.35
N PRO A 36 12.26 -6.27 8.97
CA PRO A 36 12.31 -5.56 7.69
C PRO A 36 12.00 -6.43 6.47
N ASP A 37 12.52 -7.67 6.41
CA ASP A 37 12.32 -8.56 5.27
C ASP A 37 10.85 -9.01 5.18
N VAL A 38 10.18 -9.16 6.33
CA VAL A 38 8.76 -9.48 6.41
C VAL A 38 7.92 -8.26 6.00
N ALA A 39 8.31 -7.06 6.42
CA ALA A 39 7.62 -5.83 6.06
C ALA A 39 7.71 -5.55 4.55
N ASP A 40 8.88 -5.78 3.95
CA ASP A 40 9.08 -5.71 2.50
C ASP A 40 8.24 -6.77 1.78
N CYS A 41 8.22 -8.01 2.29
CA CYS A 41 7.36 -9.08 1.75
C CYS A 41 5.85 -8.73 1.85
N MET A 42 5.44 -7.94 2.84
CA MET A 42 4.08 -7.46 3.02
C MET A 42 3.75 -6.19 2.24
N GLY A 43 4.75 -5.55 1.62
CA GLY A 43 4.58 -4.25 0.97
C GLY A 43 4.24 -3.13 1.94
N ALA A 44 4.65 -3.24 3.22
CA ALA A 44 4.23 -2.33 4.28
C ALA A 44 4.78 -0.90 4.12
N PHE A 45 5.87 -0.72 3.37
CA PHE A 45 6.54 0.56 3.17
C PHE A 45 6.65 0.94 1.68
N VAL A 46 5.70 0.51 0.85
CA VAL A 46 5.65 0.95 -0.55
C VAL A 46 5.37 2.45 -0.58
N GLU A 47 6.26 3.19 -1.24
CA GLU A 47 6.08 4.61 -1.51
C GLU A 47 4.89 4.78 -2.48
N ASP A 48 3.74 5.19 -1.95
CA ASP A 48 2.54 5.57 -2.72
C ASP A 48 2.54 7.08 -3.06
N ALA A 49 3.72 7.70 -3.08
CA ALA A 49 3.83 9.10 -3.49
C ALA A 49 3.59 9.18 -4.99
N VAL A 50 2.54 9.90 -5.39
CA VAL A 50 2.35 10.32 -6.78
C VAL A 50 3.60 11.07 -7.23
N ALA A 51 4.26 10.55 -8.26
CA ALA A 51 5.43 11.22 -8.82
C ALA A 51 4.98 12.52 -9.50
N LEU A 52 5.82 13.55 -9.52
CA LEU A 52 5.51 14.79 -10.24
C LEU A 52 5.33 14.53 -11.74
N GLU A 53 5.94 13.47 -12.27
CA GLU A 53 5.76 13.00 -13.64
C GLU A 53 4.38 12.35 -13.90
N ASP A 54 3.67 11.87 -12.86
CA ASP A 54 2.32 11.30 -12.97
C ASP A 54 1.21 12.35 -12.93
N LEU A 55 1.56 13.62 -12.65
CA LEU A 55 0.64 14.76 -12.53
C LEU A 55 0.32 15.46 -13.87
N ASP A 56 0.81 14.95 -15.01
CA ASP A 56 0.81 15.66 -16.30
C ASP A 56 -0.52 15.62 -17.08
N ASP A 57 -1.59 14.99 -16.56
CA ASP A 57 -2.88 14.85 -17.27
C ASP A 57 -4.13 15.15 -16.39
N SER A 58 -3.98 15.95 -15.32
CA SER A 58 -5.10 16.26 -14.39
C SER A 58 -5.79 17.62 -14.60
N ASP A 59 -5.68 18.23 -15.78
CA ASP A 59 -6.40 19.48 -16.11
C ASP A 59 -7.88 19.23 -16.50
N GLU A 60 -8.33 17.98 -16.66
CA GLU A 60 -9.65 17.66 -17.23
C GLU A 60 -10.81 17.47 -16.21
N VAL A 61 -10.60 17.71 -14.91
CA VAL A 61 -11.66 17.51 -13.88
C VAL A 61 -12.23 18.78 -13.25
N MET A 62 -11.88 19.97 -13.72
CA MET A 62 -12.53 21.22 -13.27
C MET A 62 -13.59 21.68 -14.27
N SER A 63 -14.59 20.83 -14.54
CA SER A 63 -15.85 21.25 -15.17
C SER A 63 -16.98 21.19 -14.16
N GLU A 64 -16.86 22.00 -13.10
CA GLU A 64 -17.99 22.41 -12.29
C GLU A 64 -17.86 23.89 -11.93
N GLU A 65 -18.27 24.75 -12.86
CA GLU A 65 -18.71 26.11 -12.53
C GLU A 65 -20.21 26.18 -12.81
N GLY A 66 -21.00 26.11 -11.74
CA GLY A 66 -22.43 26.39 -11.78
C GLY A 66 -22.70 27.86 -12.06
N GLY A 67 -23.74 28.12 -12.85
CA GLY A 67 -24.24 29.47 -13.07
C GLY A 67 -25.42 29.51 -14.03
N ASP A 68 -26.64 29.35 -13.51
CA ASP A 68 -27.78 30.13 -13.99
C ASP A 68 -28.83 30.22 -12.87
N HIS A 69 -28.75 31.31 -12.10
CA HIS A 69 -29.90 31.86 -11.38
C HIS A 69 -30.66 32.73 -12.38
N GLY A 70 -31.97 32.49 -12.51
CA GLY A 70 -32.76 32.99 -13.63
C GLY A 70 -33.11 34.47 -13.64
N GLU A 71 -33.71 34.87 -14.75
CA GLU A 71 -34.56 36.05 -15.04
C GLU A 71 -35.07 35.79 -16.49
N SER A 72 -36.33 35.93 -16.93
CA SER A 72 -37.57 36.57 -16.48
C SER A 72 -38.78 35.84 -17.08
#